data_AF-A0A828XVG3-F1
#
_entry.id   AF-A0A828XVG3-F1
#
_cell.length_a   1.000
_cell.length_b   1.000
_cell.length_c   1.000
_cell.angle_alpha   90.00
_cell.angle_beta   90.00
_cell.angle_gamma   90.00
#
_symmetry.space_group_name_H-M   'P 1'
#
loop_
_entity.id
_entity.type
_entity.pdbx_description
1 polymer ?
#
loop_
_entity_poly.entity_id
_entity_poly.type
_entity_poly.pdbx_seq_one_letter_code
_entity_poly.pdbx_strand_id
1 'polypeptide(L)'
;MKQKIAFILSTVWFISCSPQSRIDITPLLLAALSPQTPGSQNEISFQVLSPREGEILTVYQLETTVQANSDGEFEILHEGNKLFTFKSTPSSPQTSPTFKPKNGENTIKVRFKKSNGFILSQEIHFYFGTKLSAGGAHSGFLINGELYTVGRNNFGQLGMGISTGDNINDRIMKVDRIRDIFSIHFNQNNSMAISQSGRVYTWGANSKGQLGIGNNNTDPAKASDAGNRQPPTEIPGINNAVMGAYGFNHALILKSDGTVVAFGQNNVGQLGNGENNLNRNSFSSNPVNVIQLRNVIQVIAGSEHSAALTENGEVYVWGRNQYGNLGNGIVSPANTVQSVPVKVEGLPKIKQIANGRDHILALTYDGKIYSWGLNASGQLGIGGNGNPPPTPIPTKILNIQDVASIWAGGTQSFAILKNGEVKGWGANGNMASLALGESNTPKVYEPNKAVVGIDNVVHFGCGATHNFALLGNGEIYGWGWNFKGSLGRNDLQNNWGAPNPVSIKLP
;
A
#
# COMPACT_ATOMS: atom_id res chain seq x y z
N MET A 1 -35.22 19.95 -15.56
CA MET A 1 -34.59 20.15 -16.89
C MET A 1 -34.70 21.59 -17.45
N LYS A 2 -35.05 22.62 -16.65
CA LYS A 2 -35.11 24.03 -17.11
C LYS A 2 -34.07 24.99 -16.49
N GLN A 3 -33.13 24.49 -15.68
CA GLN A 3 -32.06 25.30 -15.07
C GLN A 3 -30.64 24.94 -15.53
N LYS A 4 -30.45 23.88 -16.34
CA LYS A 4 -29.14 23.52 -16.92
C LYS A 4 -28.88 24.08 -18.33
N ILE A 5 -29.88 24.72 -18.95
CA ILE A 5 -29.78 25.28 -20.31
C ILE A 5 -29.24 26.73 -20.29
N ALA A 6 -29.42 27.46 -19.18
CA ALA A 6 -29.00 28.86 -19.08
C ALA A 6 -27.47 29.06 -18.93
N PHE A 7 -26.72 28.04 -18.49
CA PHE A 7 -25.28 28.17 -18.25
C PHE A 7 -24.42 27.85 -19.48
N ILE A 8 -25.00 27.24 -20.51
CA ILE A 8 -24.29 26.89 -21.76
C ILE A 8 -24.42 28.02 -22.80
N LEU A 9 -25.42 28.89 -22.67
CA LEU A 9 -25.66 30.02 -23.58
C LEU A 9 -24.88 31.30 -23.24
N SER A 10 -24.28 31.42 -22.05
CA SER A 10 -23.47 32.59 -21.67
C SER A 10 -21.99 32.47 -22.07
N THR A 11 -21.48 31.26 -22.34
CA THR A 11 -20.08 31.04 -22.70
C THR A 11 -19.80 31.16 -24.21
N VAL A 12 -20.84 31.24 -25.04
CA VAL A 12 -20.71 31.35 -26.51
C VAL A 12 -20.69 32.81 -26.99
N TRP A 13 -20.88 33.79 -26.11
CA TRP A 13 -20.88 35.21 -26.49
C TRP A 13 -19.53 35.93 -26.36
N PHE A 14 -18.49 35.29 -25.83
CA PHE A 14 -17.17 35.92 -25.63
C PHE A 14 -16.07 35.52 -26.62
N ILE A 15 -16.39 34.75 -27.66
CA ILE A 15 -15.43 34.42 -28.74
C ILE A 15 -16.02 34.83 -30.09
N SER A 16 -16.07 36.13 -30.35
CA SER A 16 -16.27 36.66 -31.71
C SER A 16 -15.55 37.99 -31.91
N CYS A 17 -14.23 38.00 -31.75
CA CYS A 17 -13.36 39.04 -32.31
C CYS A 17 -11.96 38.47 -32.60
N SER A 18 -11.84 37.64 -33.62
CA SER A 18 -10.64 37.57 -34.50
C SER A 18 -10.97 36.71 -35.72
N PRO A 19 -10.54 37.09 -36.95
CA PRO A 19 -10.87 36.33 -38.14
C PRO A 19 -9.70 35.42 -38.52
N GLN A 20 -9.59 34.22 -37.93
CA GLN A 20 -8.96 33.06 -38.57
C GLN A 20 -9.19 31.77 -37.76
N SER A 21 -9.40 30.67 -38.49
CA SER A 21 -9.69 29.30 -38.05
C SER A 21 -11.15 29.00 -37.65
N ARG A 22 -11.92 28.45 -38.60
CA ARG A 22 -13.17 27.71 -38.33
C ARG A 22 -12.80 26.31 -37.84
N ILE A 23 -13.19 25.95 -36.63
CA ILE A 23 -13.20 24.56 -36.16
C ILE A 23 -14.57 23.98 -36.49
N ASP A 24 -14.60 22.92 -37.30
CA ASP A 24 -15.83 22.22 -37.65
C ASP A 24 -16.26 21.31 -36.47
N ILE A 25 -17.28 21.75 -35.74
CA ILE A 25 -17.84 21.09 -34.56
C ILE A 25 -19.03 20.16 -34.89
N THR A 26 -19.30 19.92 -36.17
CA THR A 26 -20.35 18.97 -36.61
C THR A 26 -20.25 17.55 -36.05
N PRO A 27 -19.08 16.96 -35.71
CA PRO A 27 -19.02 15.63 -35.10
C PRO A 27 -19.47 15.61 -33.63
N LEU A 28 -19.39 16.75 -32.92
CA LEU A 28 -19.73 16.86 -31.50
C LEU A 28 -21.23 17.13 -31.26
N LEU A 29 -21.92 17.73 -32.24
CA LEU A 29 -23.37 17.98 -32.13
C LEU A 29 -24.21 16.75 -32.51
N LEU A 30 -23.72 15.86 -33.37
CA LEU A 30 -24.44 14.63 -33.74
C LEU A 30 -24.47 13.57 -32.63
N ALA A 31 -23.56 13.63 -31.66
CA ALA A 31 -23.56 12.72 -30.50
C ALA A 31 -24.58 13.12 -29.41
N ALA A 32 -25.11 14.36 -29.45
CA ALA A 32 -25.95 14.91 -28.38
C ALA A 32 -27.46 14.96 -28.71
N LEU A 33 -27.88 14.59 -29.93
CA LEU A 33 -29.27 14.71 -30.40
C LEU A 33 -29.75 13.51 -31.24
N SER A 34 -29.35 12.29 -30.84
CA SER A 34 -30.04 11.09 -31.33
C SER A 34 -31.44 11.01 -30.67
N PRO A 35 -32.54 10.90 -31.44
CA PRO A 35 -33.87 10.77 -30.85
C PRO A 35 -33.96 9.45 -30.09
N GLN A 36 -34.34 9.53 -28.80
CA GLN A 36 -34.72 8.34 -28.04
C GLN A 36 -35.99 7.73 -28.65
N THR A 37 -35.82 6.64 -29.38
CA THR A 37 -36.91 5.71 -29.67
C THR A 37 -37.33 5.03 -28.38
N PRO A 38 -38.62 5.11 -27.96
CA PRO A 38 -39.11 4.34 -26.84
C PRO A 38 -39.27 2.88 -27.28
N GLY A 39 -38.22 2.09 -27.05
CA GLY A 39 -38.17 0.67 -27.38
C GLY A 39 -36.77 0.08 -27.27
N SER A 40 -36.29 -0.21 -26.07
CA SER A 40 -35.19 -1.15 -25.86
C SER A 40 -35.37 -1.90 -24.53
N GLN A 41 -36.13 -2.99 -24.56
CA GLN A 41 -36.00 -4.01 -23.51
C GLN A 41 -34.64 -4.71 -23.68
N ASN A 42 -33.82 -4.64 -22.63
CA ASN A 42 -32.56 -5.38 -22.41
C ASN A 42 -31.43 -5.16 -23.43
N GLU A 43 -30.74 -4.02 -23.36
CA GLU A 43 -29.33 -4.02 -23.77
C GLU A 43 -28.55 -4.99 -22.87
N ILE A 44 -28.00 -6.03 -23.49
CA ILE A 44 -27.21 -7.04 -22.79
C ILE A 44 -25.88 -6.41 -22.41
N SER A 45 -25.62 -6.31 -21.11
CA SER A 45 -24.44 -5.67 -20.53
C SER A 45 -23.74 -6.60 -19.56
N PHE A 46 -22.42 -6.61 -19.58
CA PHE A 46 -21.62 -7.17 -18.49
C PHE A 46 -20.67 -6.09 -17.94
N GLN A 47 -20.21 -6.28 -16.72
CA GLN A 47 -19.27 -5.40 -16.04
C GLN A 47 -18.20 -6.20 -15.30
N VAL A 48 -16.98 -5.69 -15.31
CA VAL A 48 -15.92 -6.10 -14.39
C VAL A 48 -16.01 -5.25 -13.13
N LEU A 49 -16.23 -5.91 -11.99
CA LEU A 49 -16.34 -5.27 -10.68
C LEU A 49 -15.00 -5.20 -9.94
N SER A 50 -14.11 -6.17 -10.21
CA SER A 50 -12.76 -6.26 -9.65
C SER A 50 -11.86 -7.07 -10.60
N PRO A 51 -10.59 -6.67 -10.82
CA PRO A 51 -10.03 -5.38 -10.40
C PRO A 51 -10.69 -4.21 -11.15
N ARG A 52 -10.54 -3.00 -10.62
CA ARG A 52 -10.96 -1.76 -11.28
C ARG A 52 -9.83 -1.23 -12.18
N GLU A 53 -10.21 -0.46 -13.19
CA GLU A 53 -9.24 0.28 -14.00
C GLU A 53 -8.37 1.18 -13.12
N GLY A 54 -7.05 1.08 -13.27
CA GLY A 54 -6.07 1.83 -12.49
C GLY A 54 -5.90 1.36 -11.04
N GLU A 55 -6.49 0.23 -10.64
CA GLU A 55 -6.32 -0.30 -9.29
C GLU A 55 -4.85 -0.66 -8.99
N ILE A 56 -4.41 -0.38 -7.75
CA ILE A 56 -3.09 -0.78 -7.28
C ILE A 56 -3.23 -1.90 -6.25
N LEU A 57 -2.90 -3.11 -6.69
CA LEU A 57 -2.92 -4.32 -5.90
C LEU A 57 -1.65 -4.43 -5.04
N THR A 58 -1.85 -4.66 -3.73
CA THR A 58 -0.77 -4.81 -2.73
C THR A 58 -0.64 -6.23 -2.18
N VAL A 59 -1.39 -7.17 -2.73
CA VAL A 59 -1.38 -8.59 -2.39
C VAL A 59 -0.98 -9.37 -3.64
N TYR A 60 -0.06 -10.33 -3.53
CA TYR A 60 0.44 -11.12 -4.67
C TYR A 60 -0.54 -12.23 -5.06
N GLN A 61 -1.83 -11.88 -5.16
CA GLN A 61 -2.92 -12.74 -5.56
C GLN A 61 -4.09 -11.88 -6.01
N LEU A 62 -4.74 -12.27 -7.10
CA LEU A 62 -5.91 -11.57 -7.63
C LEU A 62 -7.01 -12.56 -8.00
N GLU A 63 -8.24 -12.16 -7.73
CA GLU A 63 -9.47 -12.75 -8.27
C GLU A 63 -10.22 -11.71 -9.10
N THR A 64 -10.87 -12.14 -10.18
CA THR A 64 -11.67 -11.27 -11.04
C THR A 64 -13.14 -11.47 -10.73
N THR A 65 -13.83 -10.41 -10.32
CA THR A 65 -15.28 -10.43 -10.11
C THR A 65 -15.98 -9.76 -11.28
N VAL A 66 -16.93 -10.46 -11.86
CA VAL A 66 -17.70 -10.04 -13.04
C VAL A 66 -19.19 -10.19 -12.77
N GLN A 67 -20.02 -9.46 -13.51
CA GLN A 67 -21.46 -9.60 -13.47
C GLN A 67 -22.03 -9.34 -14.86
N ALA A 68 -23.01 -10.16 -15.28
CA ALA A 68 -23.76 -9.96 -16.51
C ALA A 68 -25.26 -10.01 -16.24
N ASN A 69 -26.06 -9.36 -17.09
CA ASN A 69 -27.52 -9.41 -17.02
C ASN A 69 -28.14 -10.56 -17.86
N SER A 70 -27.32 -11.44 -18.43
CA SER A 70 -27.78 -12.56 -19.26
C SER A 70 -26.92 -13.81 -19.08
N ASP A 71 -27.45 -14.95 -19.54
CA ASP A 71 -26.69 -16.19 -19.63
C ASP A 71 -25.59 -16.10 -20.68
N GLY A 72 -24.52 -16.85 -20.45
CA GLY A 72 -23.34 -16.90 -21.31
C GLY A 72 -22.15 -17.51 -20.59
N GLU A 73 -20.96 -17.23 -21.08
CA GLU A 73 -19.70 -17.75 -20.59
C GLU A 73 -18.68 -16.62 -20.50
N PHE A 74 -18.02 -16.50 -19.35
CA PHE A 74 -16.88 -15.62 -19.17
C PHE A 74 -15.58 -16.34 -19.52
N GLU A 75 -14.70 -15.66 -20.24
CA GLU A 75 -13.29 -16.03 -20.38
C GLU A 75 -12.43 -14.92 -19.75
N ILE A 76 -11.52 -15.30 -18.87
CA ILE A 76 -10.55 -14.39 -18.25
C ILE A 76 -9.19 -14.64 -18.88
N LEU A 77 -8.59 -13.59 -19.44
CA LEU A 77 -7.26 -13.61 -20.01
C LEU A 77 -6.37 -12.64 -19.22
N HIS A 78 -5.14 -13.06 -18.92
CA HIS A 78 -4.10 -12.23 -18.29
C HIS A 78 -2.91 -12.16 -19.24
N GLU A 79 -2.50 -10.93 -19.60
CA GLU A 79 -1.44 -10.71 -20.60
C GLU A 79 -1.70 -11.45 -21.92
N GLY A 80 -2.97 -11.50 -22.35
CA GLY A 80 -3.40 -12.21 -23.57
C GLY A 80 -3.50 -13.74 -23.44
N ASN A 81 -3.06 -14.32 -22.32
CA ASN A 81 -3.16 -15.76 -22.06
C ASN A 81 -4.46 -16.09 -21.36
N LYS A 82 -5.26 -17.01 -21.92
CA LYS A 82 -6.50 -17.46 -21.27
C LYS A 82 -6.17 -18.25 -20.01
N LEU A 83 -6.71 -17.80 -18.87
CA LEU A 83 -6.57 -18.46 -17.57
C LEU A 83 -7.79 -19.32 -17.24
N PHE A 84 -8.98 -18.74 -17.35
CA PHE A 84 -10.22 -19.36 -16.84
C PHE A 84 -11.38 -19.20 -17.81
N THR A 85 -12.31 -20.15 -17.74
CA THR A 85 -13.60 -20.10 -18.42
C THR A 85 -14.69 -20.57 -17.45
N PHE A 86 -15.78 -19.82 -17.31
CA PHE A 86 -16.89 -20.20 -16.42
C PHE A 86 -18.23 -19.60 -16.87
N LYS A 87 -19.33 -20.27 -16.53
CA LYS A 87 -20.69 -19.84 -16.93
C LYS A 87 -21.15 -18.61 -16.16
N SER A 88 -21.90 -17.74 -16.82
CA SER A 88 -22.61 -16.63 -16.18
C SER A 88 -23.81 -17.10 -15.37
N THR A 89 -24.07 -16.42 -14.25
CA THR A 89 -25.31 -16.49 -13.48
C THR A 89 -25.94 -15.09 -13.51
N PRO A 90 -27.02 -14.87 -14.27
CA PRO A 90 -27.56 -13.54 -14.50
C PRO A 90 -27.81 -12.75 -13.21
N SER A 91 -27.45 -11.47 -13.24
CA SER A 91 -27.67 -10.49 -12.17
C SER A 91 -26.97 -10.79 -10.84
N SER A 92 -26.13 -11.83 -10.74
CA SER A 92 -25.33 -12.15 -9.56
C SER A 92 -23.84 -11.97 -9.85
N PRO A 93 -23.07 -11.26 -8.99
CA PRO A 93 -21.61 -11.23 -9.11
C PRO A 93 -21.00 -12.62 -9.02
N GLN A 94 -20.02 -12.90 -9.85
CA GLN A 94 -19.28 -14.16 -9.89
C GLN A 94 -17.79 -13.88 -9.89
N THR A 95 -17.05 -14.70 -9.17
CA THR A 95 -15.61 -14.51 -8.96
C THR A 95 -14.83 -15.68 -9.56
N SER A 96 -13.76 -15.37 -10.28
CA SER A 96 -12.86 -16.37 -10.86
C SER A 96 -12.04 -17.10 -9.78
N PRO A 97 -11.41 -18.23 -10.12
CA PRO A 97 -10.26 -18.70 -9.35
C PRO A 97 -9.17 -17.63 -9.26
N THR A 98 -8.29 -17.76 -8.28
CA THR A 98 -7.19 -16.82 -8.06
C THR A 98 -6.01 -17.09 -8.98
N PHE A 99 -5.25 -16.04 -9.29
CA PHE A 99 -3.98 -16.13 -10.00
C PHE A 99 -2.98 -15.09 -9.48
N LYS A 100 -1.71 -15.21 -9.87
CA LYS A 100 -0.62 -14.31 -9.47
C LYS A 100 -0.39 -13.23 -10.53
N PRO A 101 -0.38 -11.94 -10.17
CA PRO A 101 -0.08 -10.87 -11.12
C PRO A 101 1.41 -10.88 -11.49
N LYS A 102 1.76 -10.21 -12.60
CA LYS A 102 3.14 -9.86 -12.92
C LYS A 102 3.57 -8.65 -12.07
N ASN A 103 4.87 -8.51 -11.81
CA ASN A 103 5.44 -7.30 -11.23
C ASN A 103 5.12 -6.05 -12.07
N GLY A 104 4.52 -5.03 -11.44
CA GLY A 104 4.21 -3.75 -12.08
C GLY A 104 2.89 -3.75 -12.85
N GLU A 105 2.90 -3.21 -14.06
CA GLU A 105 1.71 -3.06 -14.91
C GLU A 105 1.19 -4.42 -15.41
N ASN A 106 -0.12 -4.61 -15.38
CA ASN A 106 -0.83 -5.82 -15.79
C ASN A 106 -2.10 -5.47 -16.59
N THR A 107 -2.49 -6.37 -17.48
CA THR A 107 -3.72 -6.29 -18.28
C THR A 107 -4.56 -7.56 -18.09
N ILE A 108 -5.82 -7.38 -17.72
CA ILE A 108 -6.85 -8.43 -17.79
C ILE A 108 -7.82 -8.11 -18.90
N LYS A 109 -8.12 -9.11 -19.71
CA LYS A 109 -9.20 -9.05 -20.68
C LYS A 109 -10.27 -10.04 -20.28
N VAL A 110 -11.48 -9.52 -20.03
CA VAL A 110 -12.68 -10.32 -19.80
C VAL A 110 -13.46 -10.38 -21.09
N ARG A 111 -13.73 -11.58 -21.58
CA ARG A 111 -14.66 -11.82 -22.69
C ARG A 111 -15.93 -12.45 -22.16
N PHE A 112 -17.07 -11.96 -22.59
CA PHE A 112 -18.37 -12.55 -22.30
C PHE A 112 -19.00 -13.07 -23.60
N LYS A 113 -19.02 -14.40 -23.75
CA LYS A 113 -19.56 -15.11 -24.91
C LYS A 113 -21.01 -15.52 -24.62
N LYS A 114 -21.92 -15.04 -25.43
CA LYS A 114 -23.35 -15.35 -25.33
C LYS A 114 -23.67 -16.70 -25.99
N SER A 115 -24.82 -17.27 -25.64
CA SER A 115 -25.35 -18.49 -26.27
C SER A 115 -25.59 -18.35 -27.77
N ASN A 116 -25.90 -17.14 -28.25
CA ASN A 116 -26.06 -16.81 -29.66
C ASN A 116 -24.74 -16.50 -30.41
N GLY A 117 -23.58 -16.72 -29.77
CA GLY A 117 -22.26 -16.57 -30.38
C GLY A 117 -21.68 -15.16 -30.34
N PHE A 118 -22.44 -14.13 -29.95
CA PHE A 118 -21.89 -12.78 -29.77
C PHE A 118 -20.91 -12.72 -28.61
N ILE A 119 -19.80 -11.99 -28.80
CA ILE A 119 -18.76 -11.80 -27.79
C ILE A 119 -18.66 -10.31 -27.45
N LEU A 120 -18.82 -9.99 -26.17
CA LEU A 120 -18.46 -8.69 -25.61
C LEU A 120 -17.09 -8.81 -24.93
N SER A 121 -16.31 -7.74 -24.88
CA SER A 121 -15.06 -7.74 -24.12
C SER A 121 -14.80 -6.43 -23.42
N GLN A 122 -14.17 -6.50 -22.26
CA GLN A 122 -13.69 -5.37 -21.48
C GLN A 122 -12.25 -5.68 -21.08
N GLU A 123 -11.40 -4.68 -21.22
CA GLU A 123 -9.99 -4.73 -20.84
C GLU A 123 -9.80 -3.84 -19.62
N ILE A 124 -9.04 -4.32 -18.66
CA ILE A 124 -8.76 -3.64 -17.39
C ILE A 124 -7.25 -3.63 -17.17
N HIS A 125 -6.70 -2.45 -16.88
CA HIS A 125 -5.31 -2.25 -16.50
C HIS A 125 -5.23 -2.04 -15.00
N PHE A 126 -4.28 -2.73 -14.36
CA PHE A 126 -4.00 -2.58 -12.94
C PHE A 126 -2.52 -2.74 -12.67
N TYR A 127 -2.10 -2.28 -11.50
CA TYR A 127 -0.71 -2.36 -11.06
C TYR A 127 -0.57 -3.32 -9.89
N PHE A 128 0.48 -4.14 -9.87
CA PHE A 128 0.89 -4.86 -8.68
C PHE A 128 2.22 -4.30 -8.15
N GLY A 129 2.22 -3.81 -6.91
CA GLY A 129 3.38 -3.26 -6.23
C GLY A 129 3.08 -2.00 -5.41
N THR A 130 4.12 -1.37 -4.87
CA THR A 130 4.03 -0.15 -4.05
C THR A 130 4.62 1.04 -4.79
N LYS A 131 3.77 2.02 -5.20
CA LYS A 131 4.19 3.22 -5.97
C LYS A 131 4.65 4.38 -5.10
N LEU A 132 4.23 4.44 -3.83
CA LEU A 132 4.67 5.45 -2.87
C LEU A 132 4.88 4.82 -1.49
N SER A 133 5.89 5.27 -0.77
CA SER A 133 6.21 4.79 0.56
C SER A 133 6.79 5.89 1.42
N ALA A 134 6.51 5.86 2.72
CA ALA A 134 7.01 6.81 3.68
C ALA A 134 7.72 6.07 4.83
N GLY A 135 8.93 6.51 5.16
CA GLY A 135 9.72 5.98 6.26
C GLY A 135 9.48 6.71 7.58
N GLY A 136 10.52 6.77 8.41
CA GLY A 136 10.48 7.53 9.67
C GLY A 136 10.48 9.05 9.45
N ALA A 137 11.26 9.51 8.48
CA ALA A 137 11.42 10.94 8.16
C ALA A 137 11.81 11.18 6.68
N HIS A 138 11.62 10.19 5.82
CA HIS A 138 11.90 10.26 4.38
C HIS A 138 10.78 9.60 3.59
N SER A 139 10.73 9.82 2.29
CA SER A 139 9.65 9.35 1.42
C SER A 139 10.15 9.02 0.03
N GLY A 140 9.39 8.17 -0.66
CA GLY A 140 9.72 7.68 -1.98
C GLY A 140 8.51 7.63 -2.89
N PHE A 141 8.75 7.90 -4.17
CA PHE A 141 7.74 7.93 -5.21
C PHE A 141 8.28 7.24 -6.46
N LEU A 142 7.45 6.42 -7.10
CA LEU A 142 7.73 5.80 -8.39
C LEU A 142 6.96 6.49 -9.50
N ILE A 143 7.69 6.89 -10.55
CA ILE A 143 7.12 7.38 -11.81
C ILE A 143 7.81 6.61 -12.94
N ASN A 144 7.04 5.90 -13.76
CA ASN A 144 7.56 5.22 -14.96
C ASN A 144 8.81 4.35 -14.71
N GLY A 145 8.87 3.65 -13.58
CA GLY A 145 10.00 2.80 -13.21
C GLY A 145 11.19 3.53 -12.57
N GLU A 146 11.12 4.86 -12.44
CA GLU A 146 12.13 5.70 -11.81
C GLU A 146 11.76 6.02 -10.36
N LEU A 147 12.78 6.04 -9.49
CA LEU A 147 12.62 6.32 -8.07
C LEU A 147 13.01 7.76 -7.74
N TYR A 148 12.13 8.44 -7.01
CA TYR A 148 12.35 9.76 -6.43
C TYR A 148 12.27 9.68 -4.92
N THR A 149 13.13 10.39 -4.19
CA THR A 149 13.14 10.41 -2.72
C THR A 149 13.27 11.81 -2.16
N VAL A 150 12.82 11.99 -0.91
CA VAL A 150 12.89 13.27 -0.17
C VAL A 150 12.90 13.04 1.34
N GLY A 151 13.38 14.03 2.12
CA GLY A 151 13.36 14.03 3.58
C GLY A 151 14.73 13.83 4.23
N ARG A 152 14.74 13.37 5.48
CA ARG A 152 15.97 13.18 6.27
C ARG A 152 16.95 12.22 5.58
N ASN A 153 18.25 12.56 5.60
CA ASN A 153 19.28 11.77 4.93
C ASN A 153 20.55 11.55 5.78
N ASN A 154 20.39 11.29 7.07
CA ASN A 154 21.51 11.12 8.00
C ASN A 154 22.22 9.76 7.91
N PHE A 155 21.53 8.74 7.40
CA PHE A 155 22.06 7.39 7.14
C PHE A 155 22.20 7.09 5.64
N GLY A 156 22.03 8.09 4.77
CA GLY A 156 22.04 7.88 3.31
C GLY A 156 20.74 7.28 2.78
N GLN A 157 19.65 7.28 3.56
CA GLN A 157 18.36 6.66 3.22
C GLN A 157 17.65 7.26 1.99
N LEU A 158 18.13 8.38 1.45
CA LEU A 158 17.70 8.90 0.14
C LEU A 158 18.38 8.20 -1.05
N GLY A 159 19.47 7.46 -0.83
CA GLY A 159 20.09 6.64 -1.88
C GLY A 159 21.01 7.41 -2.82
N MET A 160 21.40 8.63 -2.47
CA MET A 160 22.33 9.45 -3.27
C MET A 160 23.79 9.00 -3.17
N GLY A 161 24.10 8.00 -2.34
CA GLY A 161 25.48 7.62 -2.00
C GLY A 161 26.19 8.60 -1.07
N ILE A 162 25.45 9.56 -0.52
CA ILE A 162 25.91 10.55 0.46
C ILE A 162 24.86 10.75 1.55
N SER A 163 25.32 11.13 2.75
CA SER A 163 24.54 11.67 3.86
C SER A 163 24.75 13.17 3.94
N THR A 164 23.66 13.91 4.17
CA THR A 164 23.68 15.35 4.43
C THR A 164 23.74 15.65 5.92
N GLY A 165 24.05 14.66 6.76
CA GLY A 165 23.86 14.75 8.21
C GLY A 165 22.37 14.88 8.56
N ASP A 166 22.06 15.53 9.68
CA ASP A 166 20.68 15.72 10.16
C ASP A 166 20.00 17.00 9.64
N ASN A 167 20.39 17.45 8.44
CA ASN A 167 19.83 18.64 7.81
C ASN A 167 18.45 18.35 7.17
N ILE A 168 17.73 19.43 6.85
CA ILE A 168 16.47 19.37 6.09
C ILE A 168 16.81 19.05 4.62
N ASN A 169 16.10 18.09 4.01
CA ASN A 169 16.09 17.93 2.56
C ASN A 169 14.63 17.87 2.07
N ASP A 170 14.14 19.00 1.61
CA ASP A 170 12.76 19.22 1.16
C ASP A 170 12.62 19.21 -0.37
N ARG A 171 13.72 18.98 -1.09
CA ARG A 171 13.72 18.79 -2.55
C ARG A 171 13.59 17.32 -2.89
N ILE A 172 12.61 17.00 -3.71
CA ILE A 172 12.42 15.66 -4.28
C ILE A 172 13.50 15.42 -5.35
N MET A 173 14.26 14.35 -5.19
CA MET A 173 15.44 14.03 -6.00
C MET A 173 15.33 12.63 -6.59
N LYS A 174 15.71 12.48 -7.86
CA LYS A 174 15.79 11.19 -8.54
C LYS A 174 16.98 10.36 -8.02
N VAL A 175 16.78 9.05 -7.89
CA VAL A 175 17.81 8.06 -7.53
C VAL A 175 18.39 7.43 -8.80
N ASP A 176 19.47 8.00 -9.34
CA ASP A 176 19.98 7.62 -10.68
C ASP A 176 20.70 6.26 -10.76
N ARG A 177 21.03 5.63 -9.62
CA ARG A 177 21.84 4.40 -9.57
C ARG A 177 21.05 3.12 -9.83
N ILE A 178 19.72 3.18 -9.79
CA ILE A 178 18.82 2.06 -10.02
C ILE A 178 17.68 2.49 -10.94
N ARG A 179 17.14 1.55 -11.72
CA ARG A 179 16.08 1.79 -12.69
C ARG A 179 15.17 0.57 -12.78
N ASP A 180 14.10 0.70 -13.55
CA ASP A 180 13.10 -0.34 -13.78
C ASP A 180 12.49 -0.85 -12.46
N ILE A 181 12.25 0.05 -11.52
CA ILE A 181 11.71 -0.26 -10.19
C ILE A 181 10.19 -0.34 -10.25
N PHE A 182 9.61 -1.41 -9.72
CA PHE A 182 8.15 -1.56 -9.65
C PHE A 182 7.60 -1.47 -8.21
N SER A 183 8.42 -1.66 -7.18
CA SER A 183 7.95 -1.58 -5.80
C SER A 183 9.00 -0.97 -4.88
N ILE A 184 8.56 -0.15 -3.93
CA ILE A 184 9.40 0.46 -2.91
C ILE A 184 8.84 0.26 -1.50
N HIS A 185 9.73 0.08 -0.53
CA HIS A 185 9.37 -0.20 0.86
C HIS A 185 10.33 0.53 1.79
N PHE A 186 9.85 1.56 2.48
CA PHE A 186 10.66 2.40 3.36
C PHE A 186 10.20 2.24 4.81
N ASN A 187 11.14 2.27 5.76
CA ASN A 187 10.83 2.36 7.19
C ASN A 187 12.02 2.98 7.92
N GLN A 188 11.78 3.63 9.05
CA GLN A 188 12.79 4.29 9.89
C GLN A 188 13.84 5.06 9.07
N ASN A 189 15.04 4.49 8.93
CA ASN A 189 16.18 5.06 8.20
C ASN A 189 16.67 4.12 7.07
N ASN A 190 15.76 3.31 6.52
CA ASN A 190 16.03 2.28 5.54
C ASN A 190 15.08 2.39 4.36
N SER A 191 15.61 2.01 3.19
CA SER A 191 14.90 2.08 1.93
C SER A 191 15.22 0.83 1.11
N MET A 192 14.19 0.30 0.47
CA MET A 192 14.27 -0.84 -0.43
C MET A 192 13.53 -0.53 -1.72
N ALA A 193 14.08 -1.01 -2.82
CA ALA A 193 13.46 -0.99 -4.13
C ALA A 193 13.57 -2.38 -4.78
N ILE A 194 12.52 -2.80 -5.47
CA ILE A 194 12.48 -4.05 -6.22
C ILE A 194 12.32 -3.72 -7.71
N SER A 195 13.26 -4.21 -8.50
CA SER A 195 13.21 -4.07 -9.95
C SER A 195 12.19 -5.02 -10.59
N GLN A 196 11.74 -4.71 -11.81
CA GLN A 196 10.81 -5.55 -12.57
C GLN A 196 11.32 -6.98 -12.74
N SER A 197 12.64 -7.18 -12.81
CA SER A 197 13.28 -8.50 -12.88
C SER A 197 13.37 -9.24 -11.54
N GLY A 198 12.83 -8.68 -10.46
CA GLY A 198 12.83 -9.30 -9.13
C GLY A 198 14.14 -9.16 -8.35
N ARG A 199 15.09 -8.35 -8.82
CA ARG A 199 16.29 -7.98 -8.04
C ARG A 199 15.93 -6.93 -6.99
N VAL A 200 16.52 -7.06 -5.80
CA VAL A 200 16.25 -6.20 -4.64
C VAL A 200 17.45 -5.32 -4.34
N TYR A 201 17.21 -4.02 -4.18
CA TYR A 201 18.22 -3.03 -3.79
C TYR A 201 17.87 -2.42 -2.44
N THR A 202 18.85 -2.28 -1.55
CA THR A 202 18.67 -1.68 -0.22
C THR A 202 19.74 -0.62 0.07
N TRP A 203 19.38 0.38 0.88
CA TRP A 203 20.30 1.41 1.37
C TRP A 203 19.77 2.04 2.66
N GLY A 204 20.62 2.81 3.35
CA GLY A 204 20.32 3.42 4.64
C GLY A 204 21.10 2.79 5.80
N ALA A 205 20.52 2.78 7.00
CA ALA A 205 21.17 2.27 8.22
C ALA A 205 21.46 0.76 8.13
N ASN A 206 22.59 0.28 8.66
CA ASN A 206 22.94 -1.15 8.57
C ASN A 206 23.64 -1.71 9.82
N SER A 207 23.50 -1.06 10.97
CA SER A 207 24.15 -1.49 12.22
C SER A 207 23.64 -2.83 12.76
N LYS A 208 22.55 -3.36 12.20
CA LYS A 208 21.94 -4.66 12.54
C LYS A 208 21.83 -5.57 11.32
N GLY A 209 22.53 -5.30 10.21
CA GLY A 209 22.45 -6.11 8.99
C GLY A 209 21.16 -5.94 8.19
N GLN A 210 20.36 -4.91 8.47
CA GLN A 210 19.05 -4.68 7.85
C GLN A 210 19.10 -4.27 6.36
N LEU A 211 20.27 -4.25 5.73
CA LEU A 211 20.40 -4.17 4.28
C LEU A 211 20.44 -5.54 3.61
N GLY A 212 20.78 -6.61 4.32
CA GLY A 212 20.83 -7.96 3.75
C GLY A 212 21.96 -8.19 2.74
N ILE A 213 22.93 -7.26 2.63
CA ILE A 213 24.01 -7.29 1.64
C ILE A 213 25.25 -8.07 2.10
N GLY A 214 25.15 -8.84 3.19
CA GLY A 214 26.25 -9.57 3.81
C GLY A 214 27.27 -8.65 4.49
N ASN A 215 28.53 -9.08 4.52
CA ASN A 215 29.65 -8.32 5.10
C ASN A 215 30.15 -7.18 4.20
N ASN A 216 29.41 -6.85 3.13
CA ASN A 216 29.74 -5.78 2.20
C ASN A 216 29.36 -4.38 2.72
N ASN A 217 29.12 -4.24 4.02
CA ASN A 217 28.85 -2.94 4.62
C ASN A 217 30.15 -2.17 4.81
N THR A 218 30.40 -1.22 3.91
CA THR A 218 31.64 -0.45 3.91
C THR A 218 31.58 0.82 4.75
N ASP A 219 30.43 1.13 5.37
CA ASP A 219 30.24 2.41 6.07
C ASP A 219 29.41 2.30 7.37
N PRO A 220 30.06 2.21 8.54
CA PRO A 220 29.40 2.26 9.84
C PRO A 220 29.19 3.71 10.36
N ALA A 221 29.17 4.73 9.50
CA ALA A 221 29.08 6.13 9.92
C ALA A 221 27.89 6.42 10.83
N LYS A 222 28.13 7.28 11.83
CA LYS A 222 27.11 7.75 12.77
C LYS A 222 26.14 8.69 12.06
N ALA A 223 24.92 8.80 12.61
CA ALA A 223 23.88 9.69 12.09
C ALA A 223 24.32 11.16 11.94
N SER A 224 25.23 11.64 12.79
CA SER A 224 25.70 13.03 12.77
C SER A 224 26.65 13.36 11.61
N ASP A 225 27.27 12.36 11.00
CA ASP A 225 28.46 12.58 10.19
C ASP A 225 28.07 12.69 8.71
N ALA A 226 27.94 13.91 8.18
CA ALA A 226 27.76 14.08 6.73
C ALA A 226 28.95 13.47 5.95
N GLY A 227 28.71 12.99 4.74
CA GLY A 227 29.76 12.39 3.91
C GLY A 227 29.26 11.23 3.05
N ASN A 228 30.18 10.40 2.55
CA ASN A 228 29.85 9.23 1.74
C ASN A 228 28.95 8.26 2.52
N ARG A 229 28.07 7.55 1.80
CA ARG A 229 27.21 6.48 2.32
C ARG A 229 27.10 5.36 1.30
N GLN A 230 26.76 4.16 1.78
CA GLN A 230 26.43 3.05 0.91
C GLN A 230 25.26 3.45 -0.03
N PRO A 231 25.47 3.49 -1.36
CA PRO A 231 24.39 3.74 -2.31
C PRO A 231 23.43 2.53 -2.37
N PRO A 232 22.29 2.63 -3.10
CA PRO A 232 21.45 1.46 -3.40
C PRO A 232 22.30 0.28 -3.85
N THR A 233 22.27 -0.79 -3.06
CA THR A 233 23.11 -1.98 -3.25
C THR A 233 22.22 -3.19 -3.40
N GLU A 234 22.50 -4.01 -4.40
CA GLU A 234 21.75 -5.23 -4.63
C GLU A 234 22.01 -6.25 -3.52
N ILE A 235 20.95 -6.93 -3.08
CA ILE A 235 21.05 -8.11 -2.22
C ILE A 235 21.49 -9.31 -3.07
N PRO A 236 22.66 -9.93 -2.81
CA PRO A 236 23.11 -11.07 -3.59
C PRO A 236 22.13 -12.25 -3.54
N GLY A 237 21.87 -12.86 -4.68
CA GLY A 237 21.12 -14.12 -4.78
C GLY A 237 19.59 -14.02 -4.77
N ILE A 238 19.01 -12.81 -4.75
CA ILE A 238 17.56 -12.62 -4.87
C ILE A 238 17.24 -12.00 -6.24
N ASN A 239 16.63 -12.78 -7.12
CA ASN A 239 16.28 -12.39 -8.50
C ASN A 239 14.82 -12.72 -8.88
N ASN A 240 13.98 -13.02 -7.90
CA ASN A 240 12.57 -13.38 -8.10
C ASN A 240 11.68 -12.78 -7.01
N ALA A 241 12.08 -11.64 -6.43
CA ALA A 241 11.27 -10.93 -5.44
C ALA A 241 10.02 -10.30 -6.08
N VAL A 242 8.92 -10.33 -5.33
CA VAL A 242 7.64 -9.73 -5.73
C VAL A 242 7.14 -8.70 -4.72
N MET A 243 7.62 -8.74 -3.48
CA MET A 243 7.24 -7.79 -2.43
C MET A 243 8.30 -7.74 -1.33
N GLY A 244 8.47 -6.57 -0.71
CA GLY A 244 9.30 -6.38 0.46
C GLY A 244 8.49 -5.81 1.63
N ALA A 245 9.04 -5.93 2.84
CA ALA A 245 8.53 -5.24 4.00
C ALA A 245 9.68 -4.92 4.97
N TYR A 246 9.74 -3.70 5.48
CA TYR A 246 10.68 -3.32 6.52
C TYR A 246 9.99 -3.22 7.88
N GLY A 247 10.61 -3.81 8.88
CA GLY A 247 10.40 -3.44 10.28
C GLY A 247 11.30 -2.29 10.70
N PHE A 248 11.63 -2.17 12.00
CA PHE A 248 12.55 -1.11 12.44
C PHE A 248 14.00 -1.40 12.07
N ASN A 249 14.46 -2.63 12.34
CA ASN A 249 15.85 -3.05 12.12
C ASN A 249 15.93 -4.41 11.42
N HIS A 250 14.86 -4.87 10.78
CA HIS A 250 14.81 -6.10 10.00
C HIS A 250 13.92 -5.92 8.77
N ALA A 251 14.02 -6.84 7.82
CA ALA A 251 13.20 -6.84 6.62
C ALA A 251 12.79 -8.26 6.23
N LEU A 252 11.73 -8.32 5.44
CA LEU A 252 11.21 -9.51 4.78
C LEU A 252 11.18 -9.28 3.27
N ILE A 253 11.44 -10.33 2.50
CA ILE A 253 11.23 -10.38 1.05
C ILE A 253 10.38 -11.60 0.73
N LEU A 254 9.27 -11.37 0.05
CA LEU A 254 8.47 -12.40 -0.57
C LEU A 254 8.97 -12.66 -1.98
N LYS A 255 9.25 -13.94 -2.29
CA LYS A 255 9.62 -14.41 -3.62
C LYS A 255 8.39 -14.91 -4.40
N SER A 256 8.49 -14.95 -5.72
CA SER A 256 7.41 -15.36 -6.62
C SER A 256 6.95 -16.81 -6.43
N ASP A 257 7.82 -17.66 -5.87
CA ASP A 257 7.54 -19.05 -5.48
C ASP A 257 6.72 -19.18 -4.18
N GLY A 258 6.39 -18.07 -3.51
CA GLY A 258 5.63 -18.03 -2.27
C GLY A 258 6.45 -18.32 -1.01
N THR A 259 7.79 -18.39 -1.12
CA THR A 259 8.69 -18.48 0.04
C THR A 259 9.18 -17.09 0.48
N VAL A 260 9.59 -16.97 1.74
CA VAL A 260 9.99 -15.71 2.35
C VAL A 260 11.41 -15.81 2.89
N VAL A 261 12.22 -14.78 2.64
CA VAL A 261 13.52 -14.59 3.31
C VAL A 261 13.49 -13.34 4.17
N ALA A 262 14.31 -13.33 5.22
CA ALA A 262 14.42 -12.25 6.17
C ALA A 262 15.89 -11.90 6.44
N PHE A 263 16.17 -10.66 6.85
CA PHE A 263 17.50 -10.23 7.28
C PHE A 263 17.39 -9.05 8.25
N GLY A 264 18.48 -8.76 8.96
CA GLY A 264 18.55 -7.74 9.99
C GLY A 264 18.54 -8.29 11.41
N GLN A 265 18.06 -7.49 12.36
CA GLN A 265 17.98 -7.81 13.78
C GLN A 265 17.15 -9.07 14.04
N ASN A 266 17.60 -9.93 14.98
CA ASN A 266 16.93 -11.19 15.36
C ASN A 266 16.90 -11.42 16.88
N ASN A 267 16.95 -10.37 17.71
CA ASN A 267 17.02 -10.50 19.16
C ASN A 267 15.77 -11.14 19.81
N VAL A 268 14.63 -11.13 19.14
CA VAL A 268 13.36 -11.71 19.61
C VAL A 268 12.76 -12.71 18.61
N GLY A 269 13.54 -13.13 17.62
CA GLY A 269 13.13 -14.12 16.62
C GLY A 269 12.39 -13.54 15.41
N GLN A 270 12.42 -12.22 15.21
CA GLN A 270 11.67 -11.54 14.14
C GLN A 270 12.07 -11.94 12.70
N LEU A 271 13.18 -12.67 12.52
CA LEU A 271 13.54 -13.28 11.23
C LEU A 271 12.81 -14.60 10.95
N GLY A 272 12.18 -15.23 11.94
CA GLY A 272 11.35 -16.42 11.72
C GLY A 272 12.13 -17.65 11.23
N ASN A 273 13.43 -17.72 11.52
CA ASN A 273 14.35 -18.76 11.04
C ASN A 273 14.46 -19.96 12.01
N GLY A 274 13.67 -19.98 13.10
CA GLY A 274 13.71 -21.04 14.12
C GLY A 274 14.95 -21.04 15.02
N GLU A 275 15.75 -19.97 14.97
CA GLU A 275 16.95 -19.85 15.80
C GLU A 275 16.57 -19.69 17.28
N ASN A 276 17.35 -20.34 18.15
CA ASN A 276 17.17 -20.35 19.59
C ASN A 276 18.37 -19.66 20.28
N ASN A 277 18.26 -19.36 21.58
CA ASN A 277 19.31 -18.70 22.37
C ASN A 277 19.69 -17.29 21.88
N LEU A 278 18.71 -16.56 21.37
CA LEU A 278 18.89 -15.19 20.86
C LEU A 278 19.16 -14.21 22.00
N ASN A 279 19.92 -13.16 21.69
CA ASN A 279 20.21 -12.06 22.61
C ASN A 279 20.18 -10.72 21.87
N ARG A 280 20.43 -9.61 22.59
CA ARG A 280 20.37 -8.24 22.04
C ARG A 280 21.28 -7.97 20.82
N ASN A 281 22.29 -8.80 20.61
CA ASN A 281 23.24 -8.70 19.49
C ASN A 281 22.97 -9.70 18.38
N SER A 282 21.94 -10.55 18.47
CA SER A 282 21.58 -11.48 17.40
C SER A 282 21.03 -10.72 16.19
N PHE A 283 21.62 -10.93 15.02
CA PHE A 283 21.18 -10.42 13.72
C PHE A 283 21.76 -11.27 12.58
N SER A 284 21.20 -11.16 11.38
CA SER A 284 21.77 -11.74 10.15
C SER A 284 21.96 -10.66 9.10
N SER A 285 23.21 -10.48 8.63
CA SER A 285 23.53 -9.59 7.50
C SER A 285 23.25 -10.23 6.14
N ASN A 286 23.05 -11.55 6.07
CA ASN A 286 22.66 -12.26 4.87
C ASN A 286 21.17 -12.68 4.96
N PRO A 287 20.45 -12.79 3.83
CA PRO A 287 19.10 -13.33 3.83
C PRO A 287 19.06 -14.75 4.39
N VAL A 288 18.14 -15.01 5.31
CA VAL A 288 17.83 -16.34 5.86
C VAL A 288 16.40 -16.71 5.53
N ASN A 289 16.12 -18.00 5.34
CA ASN A 289 14.76 -18.46 5.07
C ASN A 289 13.88 -18.34 6.32
N VAL A 290 12.66 -17.85 6.13
CA VAL A 290 11.60 -18.00 7.13
C VAL A 290 11.10 -19.44 7.06
N ILE A 291 11.11 -20.15 8.18
CA ILE A 291 10.76 -21.57 8.20
C ILE A 291 9.24 -21.78 8.31
N GLN A 292 8.78 -22.96 7.89
CA GLN A 292 7.39 -23.43 8.06
C GLN A 292 6.30 -22.55 7.40
N LEU A 293 6.68 -21.66 6.49
CA LEU A 293 5.75 -20.91 5.65
C LEU A 293 5.91 -21.32 4.18
N ARG A 294 4.77 -21.48 3.50
CA ARG A 294 4.68 -21.75 2.07
C ARG A 294 3.47 -21.01 1.51
N ASN A 295 3.45 -20.81 0.19
CA ASN A 295 2.33 -20.18 -0.51
C ASN A 295 1.95 -18.82 0.09
N VAL A 296 2.95 -18.01 0.44
CA VAL A 296 2.75 -16.66 0.97
C VAL A 296 2.39 -15.71 -0.18
N ILE A 297 1.43 -14.83 0.06
CA ILE A 297 0.95 -13.81 -0.90
C ILE A 297 1.14 -12.38 -0.40
N GLN A 298 1.42 -12.21 0.90
CA GLN A 298 1.70 -10.90 1.47
C GLN A 298 2.60 -11.05 2.69
N VAL A 299 3.53 -10.10 2.86
CA VAL A 299 4.38 -9.97 4.06
C VAL A 299 4.28 -8.55 4.60
N ILE A 300 4.30 -8.42 5.93
CA ILE A 300 4.37 -7.14 6.64
C ILE A 300 5.34 -7.25 7.83
N ALA A 301 5.94 -6.14 8.24
CA ALA A 301 6.91 -6.12 9.32
C ALA A 301 6.73 -4.87 10.19
N GLY A 302 6.49 -5.06 11.49
CA GLY A 302 6.35 -3.96 12.46
C GLY A 302 7.69 -3.63 13.11
N SER A 303 7.67 -3.06 14.32
CA SER A 303 8.91 -2.70 15.03
C SER A 303 9.88 -3.87 15.14
N GLU A 304 9.44 -4.96 15.75
CA GLU A 304 10.23 -6.16 16.03
C GLU A 304 9.38 -7.43 15.86
N HIS A 305 8.29 -7.35 15.09
CA HIS A 305 7.48 -8.51 14.71
C HIS A 305 7.30 -8.54 13.19
N SER A 306 6.94 -9.71 12.70
CA SER A 306 6.77 -10.02 11.29
C SER A 306 5.50 -10.80 11.11
N ALA A 307 4.83 -10.63 9.97
CA ALA A 307 3.65 -11.40 9.64
C ALA A 307 3.57 -11.74 8.15
N ALA A 308 2.85 -12.81 7.85
CA ALA A 308 2.60 -13.29 6.49
C ALA A 308 1.15 -13.71 6.32
N LEU A 309 0.62 -13.50 5.12
CA LEU A 309 -0.68 -14.00 4.66
C LEU A 309 -0.44 -15.09 3.62
N THR A 310 -1.11 -16.23 3.75
CA THR A 310 -1.03 -17.35 2.78
C THR A 310 -2.17 -17.30 1.76
N GLU A 311 -2.01 -18.01 0.63
CA GLU A 311 -3.03 -18.20 -0.42
C GLU A 311 -4.37 -18.74 0.11
N ASN A 312 -4.37 -19.43 1.25
CA ASN A 312 -5.58 -19.97 1.89
C ASN A 312 -6.30 -18.95 2.78
N GLY A 313 -5.75 -17.75 2.91
CA GLY A 313 -6.27 -16.70 3.77
C GLY A 313 -5.90 -16.86 5.25
N GLU A 314 -4.82 -17.59 5.55
CA GLU A 314 -4.31 -17.78 6.91
C GLU A 314 -3.22 -16.75 7.23
N VAL A 315 -3.25 -16.21 8.45
CA VAL A 315 -2.28 -15.22 8.92
C VAL A 315 -1.32 -15.89 9.91
N TYR A 316 -0.02 -15.67 9.71
CA TYR A 316 1.03 -16.10 10.62
C TYR A 316 1.80 -14.90 11.15
N VAL A 317 2.17 -14.91 12.43
CA VAL A 317 2.93 -13.83 13.08
C VAL A 317 4.07 -14.42 13.92
N TRP A 318 5.20 -13.74 13.98
CA TRP A 318 6.36 -14.08 14.81
C TRP A 318 7.14 -12.84 15.26
N GLY A 319 8.07 -13.01 16.20
CA GLY A 319 8.84 -11.93 16.84
C GLY A 319 8.16 -11.36 18.09
N ARG A 320 8.36 -10.06 18.35
CA ARG A 320 7.96 -9.40 19.60
C ARG A 320 6.46 -9.53 19.88
N ASN A 321 6.12 -10.00 21.09
CA ASN A 321 4.72 -10.14 21.55
C ASN A 321 4.34 -9.24 22.76
N GLN A 322 5.11 -8.16 22.99
CA GLN A 322 4.89 -7.26 24.15
C GLN A 322 3.54 -6.54 24.16
N TYR A 323 2.85 -6.49 23.02
CA TYR A 323 1.53 -5.88 22.92
C TYR A 323 0.48 -6.89 22.42
N GLY A 324 0.76 -8.19 22.52
CA GLY A 324 -0.14 -9.22 22.00
C GLY A 324 -0.15 -9.30 20.47
N ASN A 325 0.95 -8.89 19.83
CA ASN A 325 1.11 -8.87 18.38
C ASN A 325 0.87 -10.24 17.72
N LEU A 326 1.11 -11.34 18.43
CA LEU A 326 0.89 -12.70 17.91
C LEU A 326 -0.59 -13.07 17.80
N GLY A 327 -1.51 -12.33 18.41
CA GLY A 327 -2.95 -12.62 18.30
C GLY A 327 -3.40 -13.91 19.01
N ASN A 328 -2.57 -14.46 19.91
CA ASN A 328 -2.79 -15.75 20.58
C ASN A 328 -3.39 -15.62 22.00
N GLY A 329 -3.91 -14.44 22.36
CA GLY A 329 -4.44 -14.16 23.70
C GLY A 329 -3.39 -13.86 24.77
N ILE A 330 -2.10 -13.86 24.43
CA ILE A 330 -1.00 -13.66 25.38
C ILE A 330 -0.29 -12.34 25.09
N VAL A 331 0.02 -11.59 26.15
CA VAL A 331 1.00 -10.50 26.14
C VAL A 331 2.27 -10.99 26.83
N SER A 332 3.41 -10.96 26.14
CA SER A 332 4.68 -11.49 26.67
C SER A 332 5.62 -10.38 27.15
N PRO A 333 6.61 -10.69 27.99
CA PRO A 333 7.74 -9.80 28.22
C PRO A 333 8.43 -9.39 26.90
N ALA A 334 9.04 -8.20 26.87
CA ALA A 334 9.61 -7.62 25.66
C ALA A 334 10.71 -8.45 25.00
N ASN A 335 11.43 -9.26 25.79
CA ASN A 335 12.57 -10.06 25.37
C ASN A 335 12.23 -11.55 25.12
N THR A 336 10.96 -11.93 25.17
CA THR A 336 10.57 -13.31 24.86
C THR A 336 10.82 -13.62 23.38
N VAL A 337 11.59 -14.68 23.12
CA VAL A 337 11.90 -15.14 21.75
C VAL A 337 10.70 -15.87 21.16
N GLN A 338 10.33 -15.50 19.93
CA GLN A 338 9.25 -16.11 19.15
C GLN A 338 9.76 -16.26 17.71
N SER A 339 10.68 -17.19 17.49
CA SER A 339 11.44 -17.34 16.23
C SER A 339 10.78 -18.26 15.19
N VAL A 340 9.57 -18.76 15.48
CA VAL A 340 8.79 -19.62 14.58
C VAL A 340 7.47 -18.91 14.26
N PRO A 341 7.09 -18.78 12.98
CA PRO A 341 5.77 -18.30 12.57
C PRO A 341 4.64 -19.09 13.25
N VAL A 342 3.75 -18.39 13.95
CA VAL A 342 2.58 -18.97 14.62
C VAL A 342 1.32 -18.51 13.89
N LYS A 343 0.42 -19.46 13.59
CA LYS A 343 -0.89 -19.15 13.01
C LYS A 343 -1.75 -18.37 14.00
N VAL A 344 -2.39 -17.31 13.51
CA VAL A 344 -3.36 -16.53 14.28
C VAL A 344 -4.72 -17.21 14.21
N GLU A 345 -5.18 -17.74 15.33
CA GLU A 345 -6.44 -18.46 15.41
C GLU A 345 -7.65 -17.51 15.52
N GLY A 346 -8.84 -17.99 15.13
CA GLY A 346 -10.10 -17.24 15.25
C GLY A 346 -10.35 -16.19 14.16
N LEU A 347 -9.45 -16.05 13.19
CA LEU A 347 -9.67 -15.21 12.00
C LEU A 347 -10.46 -15.97 10.93
N PRO A 348 -11.44 -15.33 10.25
CA PRO A 348 -11.96 -15.80 8.98
C PRO A 348 -10.89 -15.79 7.89
N LYS A 349 -11.23 -16.26 6.66
CA LYS A 349 -10.33 -16.12 5.51
C LYS A 349 -10.00 -14.66 5.24
N ILE A 350 -8.71 -14.33 5.33
CA ILE A 350 -8.18 -12.98 5.13
C ILE A 350 -7.76 -12.80 3.68
N LYS A 351 -8.06 -11.64 3.09
CA LYS A 351 -7.62 -11.25 1.75
C LYS A 351 -6.46 -10.26 1.76
N GLN A 352 -6.30 -9.49 2.84
CA GLN A 352 -5.25 -8.49 2.98
C GLN A 352 -4.90 -8.30 4.45
N ILE A 353 -3.61 -8.10 4.74
CA ILE A 353 -3.11 -7.66 6.04
C ILE A 353 -2.40 -6.29 5.90
N ALA A 354 -2.40 -5.50 6.97
CA ALA A 354 -1.64 -4.27 7.09
C ALA A 354 -1.16 -4.12 8.53
N ASN A 355 -0.05 -3.41 8.76
CA ASN A 355 0.42 -3.14 10.11
C ASN A 355 0.82 -1.70 10.30
N GLY A 356 0.73 -1.26 11.54
CA GLY A 356 1.52 -0.13 11.99
C GLY A 356 2.79 -0.57 12.69
N ARG A 357 3.28 0.29 13.58
CA ARG A 357 4.48 -0.03 14.38
C ARG A 357 4.28 -1.31 15.19
N ASP A 358 3.15 -1.41 15.90
CA ASP A 358 2.92 -2.44 16.92
C ASP A 358 1.49 -3.01 16.92
N HIS A 359 0.73 -2.78 15.84
CA HIS A 359 -0.62 -3.31 15.65
C HIS A 359 -0.80 -3.88 14.24
N ILE A 360 -1.74 -4.81 14.10
CA ILE A 360 -2.05 -5.49 12.84
C ILE A 360 -3.54 -5.31 12.53
N LEU A 361 -3.84 -5.12 11.26
CA LEU A 361 -5.16 -5.13 10.66
C LEU A 361 -5.26 -6.32 9.70
N ALA A 362 -6.40 -6.98 9.67
CA ALA A 362 -6.72 -8.06 8.73
C ALA A 362 -8.10 -7.84 8.12
N LEU A 363 -8.16 -7.85 6.79
CA LEU A 363 -9.36 -7.61 6.01
C LEU A 363 -9.86 -8.92 5.40
N THR A 364 -11.14 -9.22 5.61
CA THR A 364 -11.81 -10.38 5.03
C THR A 364 -12.34 -10.10 3.62
N TYR A 365 -12.66 -11.16 2.87
CA TYR A 365 -13.28 -11.06 1.55
C TYR A 365 -14.66 -10.37 1.56
N ASP A 366 -15.42 -10.49 2.66
CA ASP A 366 -16.71 -9.84 2.85
C ASP A 366 -16.61 -8.40 3.39
N GLY A 367 -15.41 -7.81 3.43
CA GLY A 367 -15.22 -6.40 3.74
C GLY A 367 -15.30 -6.06 5.24
N LYS A 368 -15.04 -7.02 6.12
CA LYS A 368 -14.90 -6.82 7.58
C LYS A 368 -13.42 -6.69 7.95
N ILE A 369 -13.13 -5.90 8.97
CA ILE A 369 -11.77 -5.71 9.49
C ILE A 369 -11.66 -6.31 10.89
N TYR A 370 -10.54 -6.97 11.16
CA TYR A 370 -10.10 -7.40 12.48
C TYR A 370 -8.80 -6.68 12.83
N SER A 371 -8.60 -6.37 14.10
CA SER A 371 -7.38 -5.72 14.59
C SER A 371 -6.94 -6.26 15.95
N TRP A 372 -5.63 -6.25 16.18
CA TRP A 372 -5.01 -6.64 17.46
C TRP A 372 -3.62 -6.02 17.60
N GLY A 373 -3.05 -6.08 18.81
CA GLY A 373 -1.76 -5.48 19.16
C GLY A 373 -1.89 -4.25 20.07
N LEU A 374 -0.98 -3.29 19.91
CA LEU A 374 -0.96 -2.04 20.67
C LEU A 374 -2.19 -1.18 20.37
N ASN A 375 -2.85 -0.65 21.41
CA ASN A 375 -4.01 0.24 21.26
C ASN A 375 -3.90 1.58 22.01
N ALA A 376 -2.70 1.95 22.48
CA ALA A 376 -2.53 3.13 23.32
C ALA A 376 -2.96 4.45 22.63
N SER A 377 -3.01 4.49 21.29
CA SER A 377 -3.48 5.63 20.49
C SER A 377 -4.87 5.42 19.87
N GLY A 378 -5.58 4.34 20.19
CA GLY A 378 -6.84 3.98 19.53
C GLY A 378 -6.66 3.35 18.15
N GLN A 379 -5.43 2.98 17.76
CA GLN A 379 -5.10 2.50 16.41
C GLN A 379 -5.74 1.15 16.03
N LEU A 380 -6.38 0.47 16.99
CA LEU A 380 -7.17 -0.73 16.70
C LEU A 380 -8.59 -0.39 16.22
N GLY A 381 -9.12 0.80 16.49
CA GLY A 381 -10.45 1.21 16.01
C GLY A 381 -11.62 0.53 16.72
N ILE A 382 -11.37 -0.13 17.85
CA ILE A 382 -12.36 -0.93 18.61
C ILE A 382 -13.04 -0.14 19.73
N GLY A 383 -13.01 1.19 19.67
CA GLY A 383 -13.51 2.08 20.71
C GLY A 383 -12.53 2.28 21.87
N GLY A 384 -13.01 2.98 22.90
CA GLY A 384 -12.24 3.31 24.10
C GLY A 384 -11.89 4.80 24.23
N ASN A 385 -11.07 5.13 25.23
CA ASN A 385 -10.60 6.48 25.50
C ASN A 385 -9.21 6.45 26.19
N GLY A 386 -8.55 7.60 26.30
CA GLY A 386 -7.26 7.73 26.96
C GLY A 386 -6.16 6.89 26.30
N ASN A 387 -5.62 5.92 27.04
CA ASN A 387 -4.62 4.96 26.58
C ASN A 387 -5.16 3.52 26.74
N PRO A 388 -6.03 3.04 25.84
CA PRO A 388 -6.57 1.69 25.92
C PRO A 388 -5.46 0.64 25.99
N PRO A 389 -5.64 -0.44 26.76
CA PRO A 389 -4.67 -1.53 26.85
C PRO A 389 -4.51 -2.22 25.48
N PRO A 390 -3.39 -2.92 25.26
CA PRO A 390 -3.24 -3.76 24.08
C PRO A 390 -4.31 -4.87 24.03
N THR A 391 -4.64 -5.31 22.83
CA THR A 391 -5.61 -6.38 22.58
C THR A 391 -4.88 -7.58 21.98
N PRO A 392 -4.71 -8.69 22.71
CA PRO A 392 -3.90 -9.82 22.25
C PRO A 392 -4.67 -10.85 21.41
N ILE A 393 -5.94 -10.58 21.07
CA ILE A 393 -6.81 -11.46 20.27
C ILE A 393 -7.38 -10.64 19.12
N PRO A 394 -7.41 -11.15 17.88
CA PRO A 394 -8.06 -10.49 16.76
C PRO A 394 -9.50 -10.09 17.12
N THR A 395 -9.76 -8.80 17.10
CA THR A 395 -11.06 -8.24 17.46
C THR A 395 -11.66 -7.56 16.25
N LYS A 396 -12.92 -7.86 15.96
CA LYS A 396 -13.65 -7.25 14.84
C LYS A 396 -13.87 -5.76 15.11
N ILE A 397 -13.53 -4.92 14.15
CA ILE A 397 -13.85 -3.49 14.16
C ILE A 397 -15.34 -3.31 13.81
N LEU A 398 -16.06 -2.50 14.60
CA LEU A 398 -17.48 -2.20 14.40
C LEU A 398 -17.66 -0.85 13.69
N ASN A 399 -18.90 -0.53 13.31
CA ASN A 399 -19.27 0.74 12.66
C ASN A 399 -18.56 1.01 11.32
N ILE A 400 -18.07 -0.04 10.67
CA ILE A 400 -17.47 0.00 9.33
C ILE A 400 -17.85 -1.26 8.55
N GLN A 401 -18.17 -1.11 7.28
CA GLN A 401 -18.53 -2.19 6.37
C GLN A 401 -18.12 -1.84 4.94
N ASP A 402 -18.21 -2.82 4.03
CA ASP A 402 -17.88 -2.62 2.61
C ASP A 402 -16.45 -2.10 2.39
N VAL A 403 -15.51 -2.58 3.19
CA VAL A 403 -14.10 -2.18 3.09
C VAL A 403 -13.47 -2.84 1.85
N ALA A 404 -12.89 -2.01 0.99
CA ALA A 404 -12.16 -2.45 -0.20
C ALA A 404 -10.70 -2.78 0.15
N SER A 405 -10.01 -1.90 0.88
CA SER A 405 -8.62 -2.08 1.29
C SER A 405 -8.32 -1.46 2.66
N ILE A 406 -7.30 -1.99 3.33
CA ILE A 406 -6.80 -1.52 4.63
C ILE A 406 -5.34 -1.04 4.55
N TRP A 407 -5.00 -0.07 5.38
CA TRP A 407 -3.67 0.52 5.46
C TRP A 407 -3.35 0.91 6.90
N ALA A 408 -2.07 0.90 7.25
CA ALA A 408 -1.62 1.36 8.55
C ALA A 408 -0.20 1.93 8.46
N GLY A 409 0.10 2.85 9.37
CA GLY A 409 1.42 3.45 9.56
C GLY A 409 1.78 3.46 11.04
N GLY A 410 2.69 4.35 11.48
CA GLY A 410 3.23 4.36 12.84
C GLY A 410 2.21 4.05 13.95
N THR A 411 1.19 4.89 14.09
CA THR A 411 0.14 4.79 15.12
C THR A 411 -1.27 5.07 14.59
N GLN A 412 -1.43 4.99 13.26
CA GLN A 412 -2.65 5.32 12.54
C GLN A 412 -3.04 4.17 11.62
N SER A 413 -4.33 4.08 11.35
CA SER A 413 -4.96 3.05 10.53
C SER A 413 -5.97 3.71 9.61
N PHE A 414 -6.10 3.17 8.40
CA PHE A 414 -7.04 3.64 7.39
C PHE A 414 -7.75 2.47 6.72
N ALA A 415 -8.95 2.74 6.23
CA ALA A 415 -9.71 1.85 5.36
C ALA A 415 -10.30 2.66 4.21
N ILE A 416 -10.18 2.13 2.99
CA ILE A 416 -10.90 2.65 1.82
C ILE A 416 -12.14 1.79 1.65
N LEU A 417 -13.32 2.41 1.66
CA LEU A 417 -14.59 1.74 1.41
C LEU A 417 -14.80 1.53 -0.09
N LYS A 418 -15.67 0.59 -0.48
CA LYS A 418 -15.97 0.28 -1.90
C LYS A 418 -16.49 1.50 -2.67
N ASN A 419 -17.13 2.46 -1.99
CA ASN A 419 -17.62 3.72 -2.56
C ASN A 419 -16.53 4.80 -2.69
N GLY A 420 -15.28 4.52 -2.28
CA GLY A 420 -14.16 5.45 -2.34
C GLY A 420 -13.94 6.29 -1.08
N GLU A 421 -14.85 6.25 -0.09
CA GLU A 421 -14.68 6.98 1.16
C GLU A 421 -13.52 6.43 1.98
N VAL A 422 -12.70 7.32 2.56
CA VAL A 422 -11.63 6.95 3.49
C VAL A 422 -12.10 7.11 4.94
N LYS A 423 -11.98 6.02 5.70
CA LYS A 423 -12.08 6.03 7.16
C LYS A 423 -10.69 5.96 7.78
N GLY A 424 -10.48 6.61 8.92
CA GLY A 424 -9.23 6.56 9.68
C GLY A 424 -9.45 6.59 11.19
N TRP A 425 -8.50 6.01 11.91
CA TRP A 425 -8.47 5.95 13.38
C TRP A 425 -7.02 5.82 13.89
N GLY A 426 -6.80 6.08 15.17
CA GLY A 426 -5.48 6.16 15.80
C GLY A 426 -5.07 7.58 16.16
N ALA A 427 -3.76 7.83 16.21
CA ALA A 427 -3.22 9.15 16.56
C ALA A 427 -3.44 10.19 15.45
N ASN A 428 -3.79 11.42 15.85
CA ASN A 428 -3.86 12.59 14.97
C ASN A 428 -3.05 13.75 15.57
N GLY A 429 -3.62 14.48 16.53
CA GLY A 429 -2.98 15.55 17.28
C GLY A 429 -2.24 16.57 16.43
N ASN A 430 -1.21 17.21 17.00
CA ASN A 430 -0.41 18.23 16.32
C ASN A 430 0.28 17.73 15.04
N MET A 431 0.55 16.42 14.94
CA MET A 431 1.14 15.81 13.75
C MET A 431 0.14 15.73 12.59
N ALA A 432 -1.16 15.77 12.89
CA ALA A 432 -2.26 15.70 11.94
C ALA A 432 -2.23 14.45 11.03
N SER A 433 -1.81 13.31 11.60
CA SER A 433 -1.55 12.07 10.86
C SER A 433 -2.79 11.46 10.18
N LEU A 434 -4.02 11.84 10.58
CA LEU A 434 -5.26 11.37 9.95
C LEU A 434 -5.83 12.35 8.89
N ALA A 435 -5.25 13.55 8.75
CA ALA A 435 -5.76 14.60 7.88
C ALA A 435 -7.27 14.86 8.07
N LEU A 436 -7.65 15.25 9.29
CA LEU A 436 -9.04 15.53 9.67
C LEU A 436 -9.49 16.95 9.28
N GLY A 437 -8.61 17.76 8.68
CA GLY A 437 -8.81 19.20 8.47
C GLY A 437 -8.50 20.03 9.72
N GLU A 438 -8.11 19.37 10.81
CA GLU A 438 -7.74 19.95 12.09
C GLU A 438 -6.61 19.13 12.77
N SER A 439 -6.05 19.67 13.85
CA SER A 439 -4.96 19.05 14.62
C SER A 439 -5.18 19.08 16.15
N ASN A 440 -6.37 19.46 16.60
CA ASN A 440 -6.76 19.53 18.01
C ASN A 440 -7.30 18.18 18.55
N THR A 441 -7.80 17.30 17.70
CA THR A 441 -8.25 15.95 18.07
C THR A 441 -7.01 15.06 18.26
N PRO A 442 -6.69 14.61 19.48
CA PRO A 442 -5.44 13.87 19.70
C PRO A 442 -5.48 12.47 19.12
N LYS A 443 -6.63 11.79 19.27
CA LYS A 443 -6.84 10.39 18.92
C LYS A 443 -8.27 10.16 18.46
N VAL A 444 -8.44 9.23 17.54
CA VAL A 444 -9.73 8.73 17.07
C VAL A 444 -9.79 7.24 17.38
N TYR A 445 -10.77 6.81 18.18
CA TYR A 445 -10.81 5.44 18.73
C TYR A 445 -11.69 4.47 17.93
N GLU A 446 -12.48 4.97 16.99
CA GLU A 446 -13.36 4.20 16.10
C GLU A 446 -13.24 4.74 14.68
N PRO A 447 -13.53 3.94 13.63
CA PRO A 447 -13.45 4.43 12.26
C PRO A 447 -14.28 5.70 12.04
N ASN A 448 -13.62 6.79 11.64
CA ASN A 448 -14.26 8.07 11.34
C ASN A 448 -13.74 8.62 10.01
N LYS A 449 -14.39 9.65 9.46
CA LYS A 449 -13.95 10.33 8.24
C LYS A 449 -12.51 10.82 8.43
N ALA A 450 -11.63 10.49 7.49
CA ALA A 450 -10.23 10.89 7.47
C ALA A 450 -9.82 11.27 6.05
N VAL A 451 -8.65 11.90 5.90
CA VAL A 451 -8.14 12.32 4.58
C VAL A 451 -9.14 13.26 3.88
N VAL A 452 -9.55 14.30 4.61
CA VAL A 452 -10.62 15.20 4.13
C VAL A 452 -10.14 16.05 2.95
N GLY A 453 -11.03 16.23 1.96
CA GLY A 453 -10.79 17.14 0.84
C GLY A 453 -10.16 16.51 -0.41
N ILE A 454 -9.85 15.20 -0.38
CA ILE A 454 -9.48 14.44 -1.58
C ILE A 454 -10.30 13.15 -1.67
N ASP A 455 -10.64 12.75 -2.89
CA ASP A 455 -11.43 11.56 -3.20
C ASP A 455 -10.67 10.69 -4.22
N ASN A 456 -11.18 9.49 -4.51
CA ASN A 456 -10.59 8.56 -5.49
C ASN A 456 -9.16 8.11 -5.15
N VAL A 457 -8.87 7.93 -3.86
CA VAL A 457 -7.60 7.35 -3.42
C VAL A 457 -7.51 5.89 -3.86
N VAL A 458 -6.44 5.55 -4.57
CA VAL A 458 -6.16 4.18 -5.04
C VAL A 458 -5.00 3.52 -4.31
N HIS A 459 -4.16 4.29 -3.61
CA HIS A 459 -2.99 3.75 -2.91
C HIS A 459 -2.52 4.69 -1.80
N PHE A 460 -2.07 4.13 -0.68
CA PHE A 460 -1.43 4.87 0.40
C PHE A 460 0.06 4.53 0.51
N GLY A 461 0.84 5.54 0.89
CA GLY A 461 2.20 5.39 1.39
C GLY A 461 2.24 5.87 2.83
N CYS A 462 2.01 4.95 3.76
CA CYS A 462 1.93 5.26 5.19
C CYS A 462 3.32 5.27 5.84
N GLY A 463 3.62 6.34 6.57
CA GLY A 463 4.87 6.49 7.33
C GLY A 463 4.64 6.52 8.84
N ALA A 464 5.69 6.88 9.58
CA ALA A 464 5.62 6.96 11.03
C ALA A 464 4.73 8.12 11.52
N THR A 465 4.84 9.29 10.88
CA THR A 465 4.16 10.54 11.30
C THR A 465 3.58 11.35 10.14
N HIS A 466 3.80 10.89 8.91
CA HIS A 466 3.31 11.51 7.69
C HIS A 466 2.93 10.42 6.69
N ASN A 467 2.07 10.77 5.75
CA ASN A 467 1.47 9.82 4.83
C ASN A 467 1.25 10.48 3.47
N PHE A 468 1.05 9.64 2.46
CA PHE A 468 0.67 10.07 1.12
C PHE A 468 -0.46 9.22 0.58
N ALA A 469 -1.21 9.80 -0.35
CA ALA A 469 -2.22 9.16 -1.16
C ALA A 469 -1.91 9.41 -2.63
N LEU A 470 -2.09 8.37 -3.46
CA LEU A 470 -2.16 8.48 -4.91
C LEU A 470 -3.62 8.35 -5.32
N LEU A 471 -4.06 9.28 -6.16
CA LEU A 471 -5.39 9.30 -6.73
C LEU A 471 -5.41 8.59 -8.08
N GLY A 472 -6.59 8.14 -8.51
CA GLY A 472 -6.76 7.43 -9.80
C GLY A 472 -6.37 8.24 -11.05
N ASN A 473 -6.29 9.57 -10.94
CA ASN A 473 -5.82 10.46 -12.00
C ASN A 473 -4.28 10.65 -12.01
N GLY A 474 -3.55 10.01 -11.10
CA GLY A 474 -2.11 10.13 -10.97
C GLY A 474 -1.62 11.24 -10.03
N GLU A 475 -2.52 12.06 -9.47
CA GLU A 475 -2.13 13.10 -8.51
C GLU A 475 -1.72 12.50 -7.16
N ILE A 476 -0.69 13.10 -6.54
CA ILE A 476 -0.18 12.68 -5.23
C ILE A 476 -0.45 13.78 -4.22
N TYR A 477 -0.99 13.38 -3.07
CA TYR A 477 -1.20 14.26 -1.93
C TYR A 477 -0.46 13.72 -0.72
N GLY A 478 0.12 14.61 0.08
CA GLY A 478 0.81 14.29 1.34
C GLY A 478 0.20 15.03 2.51
N TRP A 479 0.29 14.46 3.71
CA TRP A 479 -0.15 15.11 4.95
C TRP A 479 0.63 14.57 6.15
N GLY A 480 0.38 15.17 7.31
CA GLY A 480 1.09 14.83 8.54
C GLY A 480 2.32 15.72 8.77
N TRP A 481 3.29 15.25 9.55
CA TRP A 481 4.44 16.05 9.94
C TRP A 481 5.53 16.12 8.86
N ASN A 482 5.86 17.33 8.40
CA ASN A 482 6.96 17.59 7.45
C ASN A 482 8.34 17.64 8.14
N PHE A 483 8.66 16.62 8.93
CA PHE A 483 9.92 16.56 9.65
C PHE A 483 11.10 16.41 8.67
N LYS A 484 12.04 17.36 8.71
CA LYS A 484 13.25 17.37 7.87
C LYS A 484 12.97 17.30 6.36
N GLY A 485 11.83 17.83 5.93
CA GLY A 485 11.40 17.86 4.54
C GLY A 485 10.72 16.59 4.06
N SER A 486 10.28 15.70 4.96
CA SER A 486 9.67 14.41 4.61
C SER A 486 8.48 14.48 3.64
N LEU A 487 7.76 15.61 3.55
CA LEU A 487 6.69 15.84 2.56
C LEU A 487 7.19 16.43 1.23
N GLY A 488 8.43 16.91 1.15
CA GLY A 488 8.93 17.64 -0.02
C GLY A 488 8.26 19.00 -0.23
N ARG A 489 7.88 19.65 0.88
CA ARG A 489 7.13 20.93 0.89
C ARG A 489 7.78 21.94 1.82
N ASN A 490 8.66 22.78 1.29
CA ASN A 490 9.39 23.80 2.06
C ASN A 490 8.45 24.72 2.86
N ASP A 491 7.31 25.09 2.26
CA ASP A 491 6.29 25.94 2.86
C ASP A 491 5.66 25.37 4.15
N LEU A 492 5.83 24.06 4.39
CA LEU A 492 5.32 23.36 5.57
C LEU A 492 6.40 23.05 6.61
N GLN A 493 7.64 23.50 6.41
CA GLN A 493 8.78 23.06 7.25
C GLN A 493 8.66 23.49 8.72
N ASN A 494 7.97 24.60 8.99
CA ASN A 494 7.75 25.13 10.33
C ASN A 494 6.42 24.66 10.96
N ASN A 495 5.64 23.83 10.25
CA ASN A 495 4.37 23.33 10.74
C ASN A 495 4.57 22.00 11.48
N TRP A 496 3.86 21.82 12.60
CA TRP A 496 3.84 20.56 13.34
C TRP A 496 3.13 19.43 12.57
N GLY A 497 2.24 19.78 11.65
CA GLY A 497 1.53 18.85 10.78
C GLY A 497 0.73 19.59 9.70
N ALA A 498 0.51 18.94 8.57
CA ALA A 498 -0.43 19.38 7.55
C ALA A 498 -1.78 18.67 7.78
N PRO A 499 -2.80 19.36 8.33
CA PRO A 499 -4.08 18.73 8.65
C PRO A 499 -5.00 18.54 7.46
N ASN A 500 -4.72 19.25 6.36
CA ASN A 500 -5.35 19.01 5.07
C ASN A 500 -4.31 18.36 4.15
N PRO A 501 -4.70 17.37 3.32
CA PRO A 501 -3.82 16.85 2.28
C PRO A 501 -3.34 17.97 1.35
N VAL A 502 -2.04 17.96 1.05
CA VAL A 502 -1.42 18.95 0.17
C VAL A 502 -0.86 18.28 -1.08
N SER A 503 -1.04 18.89 -2.24
CA SER A 503 -0.51 18.36 -3.50
C SER A 503 1.03 18.28 -3.47
N ILE A 504 1.58 17.14 -3.92
CA ILE A 504 3.00 16.88 -4.04
C ILE A 504 3.36 16.90 -5.52
N LYS A 505 4.21 17.85 -5.91
CA LYS A 505 4.69 17.95 -7.29
C LYS A 505 6.00 17.19 -7.42
N LEU A 506 5.97 16.15 -8.25
CA LEU A 506 7.19 15.44 -8.63
C LEU A 506 7.90 16.19 -9.78
N PRO A 507 9.24 16.10 -9.87
CA PRO A 507 10.05 16.82 -10.87
C PRO A 507 9.72 16.52 -12.33
#